data_AF-A0A418MFJ1-F1
#
_entry.id   AF-A0A418MFJ1-F1
#
_cell.length_a   1.000
_cell.length_b   1.000
_cell.length_c   1.000
_cell.angle_alpha   90.00
_cell.angle_beta   90.00
_cell.angle_gamma   90.00
#
_symmetry.space_group_name_H-M   'P 1'
#
loop_
_entity.id
_entity.type
_entity.pdbx_description
1 polymer ?
#
loop_
_entity_poly.entity_id
_entity_poly.type
_entity_poly.pdbx_seq_one_letter_code
_entity_poly.pdbx_strand_id
1 'polypeptide(L)'
;MKNDILLIGQRRSVLSALADALAEDNLQATYTTAITTVHLDFNGSDYALVAFGRGVSSQQQATIRSAFTAQNPRIRFVEGIAPIIPLLKDQIRISLAQQPNQVPLLSKFDYTLTYALRVLVDVRHNCSVTLTIYHLNSFFKSSRQALLTRRLTAGKHILSVDRKQLGNFGTNFLVLTINDSELYVRTCNVPLTIMKNLLTKRHAVKTTLLRSVDADKAN
;
A
#
# COMPACT_ATOMS: atom_id res chain seq x y z
N MET A 1 -17.49 16.31 -20.82
CA MET A 1 -16.38 15.49 -20.29
C MET A 1 -16.63 15.34 -18.81
N LYS A 2 -16.74 14.11 -18.30
CA LYS A 2 -17.01 13.88 -16.88
C LYS A 2 -15.71 13.38 -16.26
N ASN A 3 -15.14 14.16 -15.34
CA ASN A 3 -13.94 13.75 -14.63
C ASN A 3 -14.38 12.78 -13.54
N ASP A 4 -14.14 11.48 -13.73
CA ASP A 4 -14.67 10.46 -12.83
C ASP A 4 -13.94 10.46 -11.47
N ILE A 5 -12.75 11.04 -11.39
CA ILE A 5 -11.87 10.93 -10.21
C ILE A 5 -11.40 12.32 -9.75
N LEU A 6 -11.52 12.58 -8.44
CA LEU A 6 -10.87 13.72 -7.77
C LEU A 6 -9.77 13.24 -6.85
N LEU A 7 -8.54 13.70 -7.07
CA LEU A 7 -7.37 13.43 -6.23
C LEU A 7 -7.10 14.62 -5.30
N ILE A 8 -7.09 14.39 -3.99
CA ILE A 8 -6.90 15.45 -2.99
C ILE A 8 -5.65 15.14 -2.18
N GLY A 9 -4.68 16.05 -2.13
CA GLY A 9 -3.50 15.82 -1.29
C GLY A 9 -2.52 16.97 -1.26
N GLN A 10 -1.53 16.89 -0.38
CA GLN A 10 -0.56 17.99 -0.17
C GLN A 10 0.54 18.05 -1.25
N ARG A 11 0.83 16.93 -1.93
CA ARG A 11 2.00 16.82 -2.82
C ARG A 11 1.58 16.86 -4.29
N ARG A 12 1.69 18.04 -4.92
CA ARG A 12 1.34 18.22 -6.34
C ARG A 12 2.04 17.24 -7.28
N SER A 13 3.32 16.97 -7.06
CA SER A 13 4.08 16.04 -7.93
C SER A 13 3.53 14.62 -7.92
N VAL A 14 3.10 14.12 -6.75
CA VAL A 14 2.47 12.80 -6.63
C VAL A 14 1.09 12.79 -7.29
N LEU A 15 0.30 13.86 -7.09
CA LEU A 15 -1.02 13.98 -7.69
C LEU A 15 -0.96 14.04 -9.22
N SER A 16 -0.04 14.83 -9.77
CA SER A 16 0.17 14.93 -11.21
C SER A 16 0.60 13.59 -11.80
N ALA A 17 1.63 12.95 -11.22
CA ALA A 17 2.10 11.65 -11.70
C ALA A 17 1.02 10.55 -11.61
N LEU A 18 0.14 10.62 -10.60
CA LEU A 18 -1.00 9.70 -10.49
C LEU A 18 -2.05 9.98 -11.56
N ALA A 19 -2.37 11.26 -11.82
CA ALA A 19 -3.30 11.63 -12.89
C ALA A 19 -2.79 11.17 -14.26
N ASP A 20 -1.49 11.37 -14.54
CA ASP A 20 -0.85 10.91 -15.78
C ASP A 20 -0.94 9.38 -15.92
N ALA A 21 -0.63 8.64 -14.85
CA ALA A 21 -0.71 7.18 -14.84
C ALA A 21 -2.16 6.64 -14.96
N LEU A 22 -3.15 7.40 -14.50
CA LEU A 22 -4.57 7.06 -14.67
C LEU A 22 -5.05 7.35 -16.10
N ALA A 23 -4.53 8.42 -16.72
CA ALA A 23 -4.85 8.76 -18.10
C ALA A 23 -4.38 7.67 -19.09
N GLU A 24 -3.26 7.00 -18.81
CA GLU A 24 -2.81 5.80 -19.56
C GLU A 24 -3.87 4.68 -19.57
N ASP A 25 -4.69 4.58 -18.52
CA ASP A 25 -5.77 3.60 -18.38
C ASP A 25 -7.15 4.20 -18.83
N ASN A 26 -7.15 5.33 -19.55
CA ASN A 26 -8.34 6.10 -19.97
C ASN A 26 -9.21 6.62 -18.81
N LEU A 27 -8.63 6.82 -17.63
CA LEU A 27 -9.32 7.36 -16.46
C LEU A 27 -9.00 8.84 -16.28
N GLN A 28 -10.03 9.69 -16.32
CA GLN A 28 -9.88 11.14 -16.16
C GLN A 28 -9.86 11.54 -14.68
N ALA A 29 -8.77 12.18 -14.27
CA ALA A 29 -8.57 12.63 -12.89
C ALA A 29 -8.32 14.14 -12.82
N THR A 30 -9.10 14.84 -11.99
CA THR A 30 -8.76 16.19 -11.50
C THR A 30 -7.96 16.05 -10.22
N TYR A 31 -7.08 17.00 -9.92
CA TYR A 31 -6.40 17.04 -8.63
C TYR A 31 -6.37 18.43 -8.01
N THR A 32 -6.27 18.48 -6.68
CA THR A 32 -6.11 19.74 -5.94
C THR A 32 -5.27 19.56 -4.68
N THR A 33 -4.55 20.63 -4.33
CA THR A 33 -3.82 20.77 -3.07
C THR A 33 -4.55 21.66 -2.05
N ALA A 34 -5.66 22.27 -2.45
CA ALA A 34 -6.46 23.19 -1.61
C ALA A 34 -7.44 22.41 -0.71
N ILE A 35 -6.90 21.59 0.20
CA ILE A 35 -7.66 20.61 1.00
C ILE A 35 -8.81 21.28 1.79
N THR A 36 -8.59 22.47 2.32
CA THR A 36 -9.56 23.18 3.19
C THR A 36 -10.77 23.70 2.43
N THR A 37 -10.63 24.01 1.14
CA THR A 37 -11.69 24.61 0.31
C THR A 37 -12.27 23.66 -0.74
N VAL A 38 -11.76 22.42 -0.84
CA VAL A 38 -12.23 21.39 -1.79
C VAL A 38 -13.75 21.31 -1.91
N HIS A 39 -14.47 21.34 -0.79
CA HIS A 39 -15.91 21.16 -0.76
C HIS A 39 -16.71 22.37 -1.26
N LEU A 40 -16.03 23.51 -1.43
CA LEU A 40 -16.56 24.75 -2.00
C LEU A 40 -16.16 24.86 -3.48
N ASP A 41 -14.94 24.46 -3.82
CA ASP A 41 -14.35 24.61 -5.15
C ASP A 41 -14.82 23.53 -6.14
N PHE A 42 -15.32 22.39 -5.63
CA PHE A 42 -15.69 21.23 -6.44
C PHE A 42 -17.10 20.71 -6.07
N ASN A 43 -17.83 20.25 -7.09
CA ASN A 43 -19.11 19.57 -6.92
C ASN A 43 -18.92 18.05 -6.92
N GLY A 44 -19.30 17.39 -5.83
CA GLY A 44 -19.22 15.93 -5.66
C GLY A 44 -20.07 15.13 -6.66
N SER A 45 -21.05 15.76 -7.32
CA SER A 45 -21.87 15.14 -8.37
C SER A 45 -21.10 14.88 -9.68
N ASP A 46 -20.00 15.60 -9.87
CA ASP A 46 -19.16 15.47 -11.06
C ASP A 46 -18.29 14.22 -11.00
N TYR A 47 -18.02 13.71 -9.79
CA TYR A 47 -17.05 12.66 -9.54
C TYR A 47 -17.72 11.34 -9.15
N ALA A 48 -17.19 10.23 -9.67
CA ALA A 48 -17.54 8.88 -9.24
C ALA A 48 -16.69 8.43 -8.03
N LEU A 49 -15.47 8.95 -7.91
CA LEU A 49 -14.52 8.57 -6.88
C LEU A 49 -13.67 9.76 -6.42
N VAL A 50 -13.37 9.79 -5.12
CA VAL A 50 -12.44 10.74 -4.51
C VAL A 50 -11.32 9.97 -3.82
N ALA A 51 -10.07 10.28 -4.16
CA ALA A 51 -8.90 9.67 -3.54
C ALA A 51 -8.18 10.69 -2.65
N PHE A 52 -8.03 10.36 -1.37
CA PHE A 52 -7.28 11.16 -0.41
C PHE A 52 -5.83 10.71 -0.34
N GLY A 53 -4.89 11.64 -0.51
CA GLY A 53 -3.50 11.41 -0.20
C GLY A 53 -3.25 11.36 1.31
N ARG A 54 -2.19 10.68 1.73
CA ARG A 54 -1.77 10.52 3.13
C ARG A 54 -1.66 11.82 3.96
N GLY A 55 -1.50 12.97 3.32
CA GLY A 55 -1.42 14.28 4.00
C GLY A 55 -2.78 14.88 4.39
N VAL A 56 -3.90 14.27 4.03
CA VAL A 56 -5.25 14.74 4.38
C VAL A 56 -5.65 14.12 5.72
N SER A 57 -5.89 14.96 6.74
CA SER A 57 -6.24 14.48 8.08
C SER A 57 -7.62 13.80 8.12
N SER A 58 -7.85 12.90 9.07
CA SER A 58 -9.14 12.22 9.21
C SER A 58 -10.32 13.20 9.37
N GLN A 59 -10.10 14.33 10.05
CA GLN A 59 -11.11 15.38 10.19
C GLN A 59 -11.43 16.03 8.83
N GLN A 60 -10.41 16.38 8.05
CA GLN A 60 -10.60 16.94 6.70
C GLN A 60 -11.32 15.95 5.79
N GLN A 61 -10.93 14.68 5.84
CA GLN A 61 -11.60 13.62 5.09
C GLN A 61 -13.06 13.49 5.50
N ALA A 62 -13.38 13.51 6.79
CA ALA A 62 -14.76 13.41 7.28
C ALA A 62 -15.63 14.57 6.78
N THR A 63 -15.11 15.81 6.82
CA THR A 63 -15.79 16.99 6.28
C THR A 63 -16.06 16.85 4.79
N ILE A 64 -15.05 16.49 4.00
CA ILE A 64 -15.19 16.32 2.53
C ILE A 64 -16.14 15.17 2.21
N ARG A 65 -16.03 14.04 2.91
CA ARG A 65 -16.90 12.88 2.75
C ARG A 65 -18.36 13.26 2.99
N SER A 66 -18.64 13.97 4.09
CA SER A 66 -19.99 14.43 4.41
C SER A 66 -20.56 15.33 3.30
N ALA A 67 -19.81 16.37 2.92
CA ALA A 67 -20.24 17.33 1.91
C ALA A 67 -20.51 16.67 0.54
N PHE A 68 -19.64 15.79 0.09
CA PHE A 68 -19.80 15.15 -1.22
C PHE A 68 -20.80 14.02 -1.21
N THR A 69 -20.96 13.28 -0.12
CA THR A 69 -22.00 12.25 0.00
C THR A 69 -23.40 12.87 -0.04
N ALA A 70 -23.57 14.08 0.52
CA ALA A 70 -24.82 14.83 0.44
C ALA A 70 -25.21 15.18 -1.02
N GLN A 71 -24.22 15.35 -1.90
CA GLN A 71 -24.41 15.69 -3.31
C GLN A 71 -24.52 14.44 -4.19
N ASN A 72 -23.71 13.41 -3.89
CA ASN A 72 -23.69 12.14 -4.60
C ASN A 72 -23.58 10.98 -3.60
N PRO A 73 -24.70 10.34 -3.22
CA PRO A 73 -24.70 9.22 -2.27
C PRO A 73 -23.95 7.97 -2.76
N ARG A 74 -23.60 7.91 -4.06
CA ARG A 74 -22.87 6.79 -4.68
C ARG A 74 -21.38 7.06 -4.83
N ILE A 75 -20.91 8.25 -4.43
CA ILE A 75 -19.50 8.61 -4.55
C ILE A 75 -18.64 7.66 -3.71
N ARG A 76 -17.56 7.16 -4.30
CA ARG A 76 -16.61 6.28 -3.62
C ARG A 76 -15.46 7.09 -3.06
N PHE A 77 -14.89 6.64 -1.95
CA PHE A 77 -13.74 7.29 -1.33
C PHE A 77 -12.61 6.29 -1.11
N VAL A 78 -11.41 6.65 -1.55
CA VAL A 78 -10.21 5.82 -1.42
C VAL A 78 -9.17 6.56 -0.60
N GLU A 79 -8.55 5.87 0.35
CA GLU A 79 -7.43 6.39 1.12
C GLU A 79 -6.13 5.88 0.52
N GLY A 80 -5.33 6.80 -0.01
CA GLY A 80 -4.01 6.55 -0.54
C GLY A 80 -3.01 6.32 0.58
N ILE A 81 -2.69 5.04 0.83
CA ILE A 81 -1.87 4.61 1.97
C ILE A 81 -0.39 4.89 1.74
N ALA A 82 0.08 4.78 0.50
CA ALA A 82 1.47 4.99 0.12
C ALA A 82 1.59 5.96 -1.07
N PRO A 83 2.56 6.88 -1.09
CA PRO A 83 2.84 7.70 -2.28
C PRO A 83 3.60 6.88 -3.34
N ILE A 84 3.05 5.73 -3.72
CA ILE A 84 3.61 4.79 -4.70
C ILE A 84 2.61 4.72 -5.85
N ILE A 85 2.95 5.34 -6.98
CA ILE A 85 2.01 5.57 -8.10
C ILE A 85 1.36 4.26 -8.59
N PRO A 86 2.09 3.15 -8.85
CA PRO A 86 1.45 1.91 -9.27
C PRO A 86 0.43 1.38 -8.25
N LEU A 87 0.73 1.48 -6.95
CA LEU A 87 -0.16 1.01 -5.90
C LEU A 87 -1.42 1.88 -5.78
N LEU A 88 -1.27 3.20 -5.90
CA LEU A 88 -2.41 4.12 -5.90
C LEU A 88 -3.31 3.90 -7.13
N LYS A 89 -2.71 3.63 -8.30
CA LYS A 89 -3.44 3.27 -9.52
C LYS A 89 -4.27 1.99 -9.32
N ASP A 90 -3.65 0.93 -8.80
CA ASP A 90 -4.32 -0.35 -8.53
C ASP A 90 -5.46 -0.18 -7.51
N GLN A 91 -5.26 0.62 -6.45
CA GLN A 91 -6.30 0.96 -5.47
C GLN A 91 -7.51 1.61 -6.13
N ILE A 92 -7.29 2.64 -6.96
CA ILE A 92 -8.38 3.37 -7.62
C ILE A 92 -9.12 2.46 -8.61
N ARG A 93 -8.41 1.69 -9.44
CA ARG A 93 -9.03 0.76 -10.39
C ARG A 93 -9.91 -0.27 -9.71
N ILE A 94 -9.42 -0.88 -8.65
CA ILE A 94 -10.17 -1.88 -7.90
C ILE A 94 -11.40 -1.23 -7.25
N SER A 95 -11.26 -0.05 -6.64
CA SER A 95 -12.40 0.65 -6.04
C SER A 95 -13.46 1.08 -7.07
N LEU A 96 -13.08 1.40 -8.30
CA LEU A 96 -14.04 1.69 -9.38
C LEU A 96 -14.77 0.42 -9.84
N ALA A 97 -14.05 -0.70 -9.94
CA ALA A 97 -14.61 -1.99 -10.36
C ALA A 97 -15.50 -2.66 -9.30
N GLN A 98 -15.29 -2.33 -8.02
CA GLN A 98 -16.04 -2.94 -6.91
C GLN A 98 -17.52 -2.57 -6.92
N GLN A 99 -18.38 -3.58 -6.74
CA GLN A 99 -19.81 -3.39 -6.60
C GLN A 99 -20.16 -2.96 -5.16
N PRO A 100 -21.14 -2.05 -4.96
CA PRO A 100 -21.45 -1.47 -3.64
C PRO A 100 -21.85 -2.48 -2.55
N ASN A 101 -22.37 -3.63 -2.95
CA ASN A 101 -22.94 -4.64 -2.05
C ASN A 101 -22.12 -5.95 -2.02
N GLN A 102 -20.91 -5.95 -2.56
CA GLN A 102 -20.07 -7.13 -2.55
C GLN A 102 -19.52 -7.35 -1.14
N VAL A 103 -19.84 -8.51 -0.55
CA VAL A 103 -19.26 -8.93 0.72
C VAL A 103 -17.76 -9.16 0.50
N PRO A 104 -16.87 -8.48 1.24
CA PRO A 104 -15.42 -8.65 1.07
C PRO A 104 -15.01 -10.11 1.27
N LEU A 105 -14.14 -10.67 0.42
CA LEU A 105 -13.64 -12.03 0.60
C LEU A 105 -12.74 -12.15 1.84
N LEU A 106 -12.11 -11.06 2.24
CA LEU A 106 -11.24 -10.99 3.40
C LEU A 106 -12.01 -10.58 4.66
N SER A 107 -11.84 -11.35 5.74
CA SER A 107 -12.35 -11.00 7.06
C SER A 107 -11.25 -10.39 7.95
N LYS A 108 -10.00 -10.83 7.81
CA LYS A 108 -8.86 -10.29 8.57
C LYS A 108 -7.57 -10.28 7.76
N PHE A 109 -6.84 -9.17 7.88
CA PHE A 109 -5.48 -9.03 7.35
C PHE A 109 -4.59 -8.25 8.31
N ASP A 110 -3.59 -8.98 8.80
CA ASP A 110 -2.67 -8.52 9.82
C ASP A 110 -1.29 -9.18 9.60
N TYR A 111 -0.28 -8.71 10.31
CA TYR A 111 1.03 -9.33 10.28
C TYR A 111 1.71 -9.28 11.64
N THR A 112 2.62 -10.22 11.84
CA THR A 112 3.54 -10.22 12.96
C THR A 112 4.95 -10.34 12.41
N LEU A 113 5.83 -9.44 12.86
CA LEU A 113 7.23 -9.42 12.45
C LEU A 113 8.13 -9.69 13.65
N THR A 114 8.68 -10.90 13.69
CA THR A 114 9.74 -11.29 14.63
C THR A 114 11.00 -11.65 13.84
N TYR A 115 11.37 -12.92 13.72
CA TYR A 115 12.49 -13.36 12.90
C TYR A 115 12.13 -13.50 11.41
N ALA A 116 10.87 -13.81 11.14
CA ALA A 116 10.26 -13.87 9.81
C ALA A 116 8.98 -13.03 9.79
N LEU A 117 8.54 -12.63 8.60
CA LEU A 117 7.25 -11.98 8.43
C LEU A 117 6.17 -13.05 8.37
N ARG A 118 5.25 -13.04 9.34
CA ARG A 118 4.07 -13.90 9.36
C ARG A 118 2.85 -13.05 9.05
N VAL A 119 2.18 -13.34 7.95
CA VAL A 119 0.99 -12.63 7.52
C VAL A 119 -0.23 -13.49 7.87
N LEU A 120 -1.12 -12.93 8.67
CA LEU A 120 -2.36 -13.56 9.07
C LEU A 120 -3.45 -13.13 8.09
N VAL A 121 -4.03 -14.10 7.42
CA VAL A 121 -5.08 -13.90 6.42
C VAL A 121 -6.26 -14.78 6.81
N ASP A 122 -7.44 -14.19 6.93
CA ASP A 122 -8.69 -14.92 7.17
C ASP A 122 -9.64 -14.62 6.02
N VAL A 123 -10.02 -15.65 5.26
CA VAL A 123 -10.83 -15.54 4.04
C VAL A 123 -12.15 -16.28 4.20
N ARG A 124 -13.23 -15.68 3.69
CA ARG A 124 -14.59 -16.23 3.79
C ARG A 124 -14.85 -17.37 2.81
N HIS A 125 -14.18 -17.35 1.65
CA HIS A 125 -14.37 -18.32 0.59
C HIS A 125 -13.03 -18.72 -0.04
N ASN A 126 -13.06 -19.82 -0.80
CA ASN A 126 -11.90 -20.27 -1.56
C ASN A 126 -11.50 -19.19 -2.58
N CYS A 127 -10.24 -18.76 -2.55
CA CYS A 127 -9.76 -17.68 -3.39
C CYS A 127 -8.27 -17.83 -3.71
N SER A 128 -7.81 -17.11 -4.74
CA SER A 128 -6.40 -16.93 -5.05
C SER A 128 -5.92 -15.65 -4.40
N VAL A 129 -4.83 -15.72 -3.65
CA VAL A 129 -4.21 -14.54 -3.05
C VAL A 129 -2.79 -14.35 -3.58
N THR A 130 -2.44 -13.10 -3.83
CA THR A 130 -1.08 -12.68 -4.16
C THR A 130 -0.61 -11.70 -3.09
N LEU A 131 0.50 -12.03 -2.44
CA LEU A 131 1.16 -11.15 -1.47
C LEU A 131 2.32 -10.45 -2.16
N THR A 132 2.28 -9.12 -2.18
CA THR A 132 3.31 -8.26 -2.76
C THR A 132 3.85 -7.33 -1.68
N ILE A 133 5.15 -7.11 -1.63
CA ILE A 133 5.75 -5.99 -0.91
C ILE A 133 6.06 -4.88 -1.88
N TYR A 134 5.63 -3.68 -1.53
CA TYR A 134 6.19 -2.46 -2.04
C TYR A 134 7.11 -1.86 -0.98
N HIS A 135 8.29 -1.41 -1.40
CA HIS A 135 9.22 -0.72 -0.51
C HIS A 135 9.49 0.66 -1.07
N LEU A 136 9.28 1.67 -0.24
CA LEU A 136 9.63 3.05 -0.54
C LEU A 136 10.88 3.38 0.28
N ASN A 137 12.01 3.56 -0.40
CA ASN A 137 13.25 3.92 0.27
C ASN A 137 13.26 5.42 0.68
N SER A 138 14.28 5.83 1.43
CA SER A 138 14.43 7.22 1.90
C SER A 138 14.58 8.25 0.77
N PHE A 139 14.93 7.82 -0.44
CA PHE A 139 15.03 8.66 -1.64
C PHE A 139 13.72 8.68 -2.46
N PHE A 140 12.61 8.21 -1.89
CA PHE A 140 11.31 8.09 -2.55
C PHE A 140 11.30 7.19 -3.81
N LYS A 141 12.32 6.34 -3.99
CA LYS A 141 12.31 5.31 -5.02
C LYS A 141 11.52 4.12 -4.51
N SER A 142 10.52 3.72 -5.29
CA SER A 142 9.71 2.53 -5.00
C SER A 142 10.31 1.29 -5.67
N SER A 143 10.23 0.15 -4.98
CA SER A 143 10.49 -1.17 -5.54
C SER A 143 9.30 -2.09 -5.22
N ARG A 144 9.00 -3.01 -6.13
CA ARG A 144 7.92 -4.00 -6.00
C ARG A 144 8.51 -5.39 -6.03
N GLN A 145 8.05 -6.26 -5.13
CA GLN A 145 8.42 -7.67 -5.11
C GLN A 145 7.19 -8.52 -4.79
N ALA A 146 6.82 -9.43 -5.70
CA ALA A 146 5.86 -10.48 -5.40
C ALA A 146 6.53 -11.52 -4.49
N LEU A 147 5.89 -11.84 -3.37
CA LEU A 147 6.45 -12.75 -2.37
C LEU A 147 5.89 -14.16 -2.52
N LEU A 148 4.58 -14.25 -2.74
CA LEU A 148 3.88 -15.51 -2.93
C LEU A 148 2.57 -15.30 -3.67
N THR A 149 2.17 -16.31 -4.42
CA THR A 149 0.81 -16.49 -4.94
C THR A 149 0.32 -17.86 -4.51
N ARG A 150 -0.85 -17.92 -3.88
CA ARG A 150 -1.37 -19.17 -3.32
C ARG A 150 -2.90 -19.20 -3.38
N ARG A 151 -3.47 -20.38 -3.65
CA ARG A 151 -4.89 -20.63 -3.41
C ARG A 151 -5.13 -20.96 -1.95
N LEU A 152 -6.04 -20.23 -1.31
CA LEU A 152 -6.46 -20.45 0.07
C LEU A 152 -7.88 -21.00 0.08
N THR A 153 -8.12 -21.97 0.96
CA THR A 153 -9.48 -22.39 1.31
C THR A 153 -10.11 -21.40 2.28
N ALA A 154 -11.42 -21.44 2.48
CA ALA A 154 -12.07 -20.67 3.54
C ALA A 154 -11.41 -20.93 4.92
N GLY A 155 -11.27 -19.88 5.72
CA GLY A 155 -10.70 -19.92 7.07
C GLY A 155 -9.39 -19.13 7.24
N LYS A 156 -8.71 -19.41 8.35
CA LYS A 156 -7.50 -18.71 8.79
C LYS A 156 -6.23 -19.35 8.25
N HIS A 157 -5.35 -18.53 7.69
CA HIS A 157 -4.08 -18.94 7.12
C HIS A 157 -2.95 -18.07 7.65
N ILE A 158 -1.78 -18.67 7.82
CA ILE A 158 -0.54 -17.98 8.13
C ILE A 158 0.41 -18.15 6.95
N LEU A 159 0.73 -17.04 6.30
CA LEU A 159 1.69 -17.00 5.21
C LEU A 159 3.04 -16.57 5.78
N SER A 160 4.04 -17.45 5.69
CA SER A 160 5.39 -17.16 6.18
C SER A 160 6.26 -16.66 5.04
N VAL A 161 6.90 -15.52 5.24
CA VAL A 161 7.76 -14.84 4.27
C VAL A 161 9.12 -14.58 4.92
N ASP A 162 10.20 -14.84 4.17
CA ASP A 162 11.54 -14.51 4.63
C ASP A 162 11.68 -12.98 4.78
N ARG A 163 12.10 -12.56 5.97
CA ARG A 163 12.37 -11.15 6.30
C ARG A 163 13.37 -10.51 5.34
N LYS A 164 14.27 -11.27 4.72
CA LYS A 164 15.23 -10.76 3.72
C LYS A 164 14.55 -10.12 2.50
N GLN A 165 13.27 -10.44 2.27
CA GLN A 165 12.47 -9.84 1.20
C GLN A 165 11.91 -8.45 1.58
N LEU A 166 12.08 -8.02 2.83
CA LEU A 166 11.75 -6.65 3.28
C LEU A 166 12.93 -5.72 3.02
N GLY A 167 12.62 -4.49 2.59
CA GLY A 167 13.60 -3.42 2.52
C GLY A 167 14.05 -2.98 3.92
N ASN A 168 15.35 -2.69 4.05
CA ASN A 168 15.98 -2.37 5.34
C ASN A 168 15.80 -0.91 5.79
N PHE A 169 15.65 0.03 4.85
CA PHE A 169 15.56 1.47 5.14
C PHE A 169 14.45 2.13 4.32
N GLY A 170 13.46 2.68 5.02
CA GLY A 170 12.27 3.26 4.42
C GLY A 170 11.01 2.61 4.97
N THR A 171 9.95 2.60 4.17
CA THR A 171 8.65 2.06 4.54
C THR A 171 8.31 0.88 3.64
N ASN A 172 8.02 -0.27 4.23
CA ASN A 172 7.46 -1.40 3.50
C ASN A 172 5.93 -1.33 3.57
N PHE A 173 5.28 -1.65 2.47
CA PHE A 173 3.84 -1.77 2.35
C PHE A 173 3.54 -3.18 1.90
N LEU A 174 2.85 -3.92 2.76
CA LEU A 174 2.37 -5.26 2.48
C LEU A 174 1.03 -5.14 1.78
N VAL A 175 0.95 -5.68 0.56
CA VAL A 175 -0.23 -5.62 -0.29
C VAL A 175 -0.72 -7.04 -0.52
N LEU A 176 -1.96 -7.29 -0.13
CA LEU A 176 -2.67 -8.53 -0.40
C LEU A 176 -3.70 -8.26 -1.50
N THR A 177 -3.54 -8.93 -2.63
CA THR A 177 -4.52 -8.93 -3.72
C THR A 177 -5.27 -10.25 -3.71
N ILE A 178 -6.60 -10.21 -3.79
CA ILE A 178 -7.47 -11.39 -3.82
C ILE A 178 -8.22 -11.42 -5.15
N ASN A 179 -8.08 -12.53 -5.90
CA ASN A 179 -8.70 -12.75 -7.21
C ASN A 179 -8.53 -11.57 -8.21
N ASP A 180 -7.48 -10.76 -8.03
CA ASP A 180 -7.24 -9.51 -8.78
C ASP A 180 -8.37 -8.47 -8.71
N SER A 181 -9.31 -8.65 -7.77
CA SER A 181 -10.52 -7.83 -7.63
C SER A 181 -10.65 -7.13 -6.27
N GLU A 182 -9.84 -7.52 -5.28
CA GLU A 182 -9.76 -6.85 -3.99
C GLU A 182 -8.29 -6.60 -3.64
N LEU A 183 -8.01 -5.45 -3.03
CA LEU A 183 -6.66 -5.06 -2.65
C LEU A 183 -6.66 -4.45 -1.25
N TYR A 184 -5.77 -4.96 -0.42
CA TYR A 184 -5.61 -4.56 0.97
C TYR A 184 -4.16 -4.18 1.23
N VAL A 185 -3.95 -3.05 1.89
CA VAL A 185 -2.61 -2.53 2.16
C VAL A 185 -2.41 -2.37 3.66
N ARG A 186 -1.25 -2.82 4.14
CA ARG A 186 -0.78 -2.60 5.51
C ARG A 186 0.63 -2.03 5.48
N THR A 187 0.88 -1.00 6.28
CA THR A 187 2.25 -0.52 6.50
C THR A 187 2.99 -1.54 7.37
N CYS A 188 4.08 -2.08 6.83
CA CYS A 188 4.97 -3.03 7.49
C CYS A 188 6.22 -2.29 7.99
N ASN A 189 6.21 -1.90 9.26
CA ASN A 189 7.38 -1.26 9.87
C ASN A 189 8.33 -2.35 10.39
N VAL A 190 9.60 -2.28 10.02
CA VAL A 190 10.63 -3.15 10.59
C VAL A 190 11.12 -2.51 11.90
N PRO A 191 10.88 -3.12 13.07
CA PRO A 191 11.34 -2.55 14.34
C PRO A 191 12.85 -2.35 14.36
N LEU A 192 13.29 -1.18 14.85
CA LEU A 192 14.72 -0.83 15.00
C LEU A 192 15.49 -1.87 15.84
N THR A 193 14.83 -2.51 16.80
CA THR A 193 15.41 -3.57 17.64
C THR A 193 15.89 -4.77 16.81
N ILE A 194 15.17 -5.10 15.74
CA ILE A 194 15.55 -6.19 14.82
C ILE A 194 16.71 -5.73 13.94
N MET A 195 16.76 -4.45 13.54
CA MET A 195 17.88 -3.89 12.78
C MET A 195 19.21 -3.90 13.57
N LYS A 196 19.18 -3.59 14.87
CA LYS A 196 20.38 -3.61 15.73
C LYS A 196 21.03 -4.99 15.79
N ASN A 197 20.23 -6.05 15.96
CA ASN A 197 20.71 -7.44 16.00
C ASN A 197 21.33 -7.94 14.67
N LEU A 198 21.00 -7.30 13.56
CA LEU A 198 21.56 -7.64 12.24
C LEU A 198 22.87 -6.92 11.97
N LEU A 199 23.01 -5.70 12.47
CA LEU A 199 24.27 -4.95 12.40
C LEU A 199 25.35 -5.64 13.25
N THR A 200 25.00 -6.11 14.45
CA THR A 200 25.92 -6.90 15.29
C THR A 200 26.26 -8.26 14.68
N LYS A 201 25.30 -8.98 14.08
CA LYS A 201 25.60 -10.25 13.37
C LYS A 201 26.48 -10.05 12.13
N ARG A 202 26.30 -8.97 11.37
CA ARG A 202 27.19 -8.65 10.23
C ARG A 202 28.62 -8.32 10.66
N HIS A 203 28.79 -7.65 11.79
CA HIS A 203 30.13 -7.44 12.37
C HIS A 203 30.77 -8.75 12.81
N ALA A 204 30.03 -9.63 13.50
CA ALA A 204 30.57 -10.91 13.95
C ALA A 204 31.05 -11.80 12.78
N VAL A 205 30.26 -11.90 11.70
CA VAL A 205 30.64 -12.69 10.52
C VAL A 205 31.86 -12.10 9.79
N LYS A 206 31.98 -10.77 9.72
CA LYS A 206 33.15 -10.11 9.11
C LYS A 206 34.43 -10.31 9.94
N THR A 207 34.33 -10.32 11.28
CA THR A 207 35.46 -10.59 12.17
C THR A 207 35.90 -12.06 12.11
N THR A 208 34.97 -13.01 11.94
CA THR A 208 35.31 -14.43 11.77
C THR A 208 35.99 -14.72 10.43
N LEU A 209 35.55 -14.07 9.34
CA LEU A 209 36.18 -14.20 8.02
C LEU A 209 37.57 -13.55 7.93
N LEU A 210 37.83 -12.46 8.66
CA LEU A 210 39.17 -11.85 8.73
C LEU A 210 40.16 -12.74 9.51
N ARG A 211 39.72 -13.38 10.59
CA ARG A 211 40.57 -14.28 11.38
C ARG A 211 40.93 -15.59 10.67
N SER A 212 40.09 -16.08 9.75
CA SER A 212 40.41 -17.29 8.98
C SER A 212 41.41 -17.05 7.85
N VAL A 213 41.52 -15.82 7.34
CA VAL A 213 42.47 -15.47 6.27
C VAL A 213 43.88 -15.24 6.83
N ASP A 214 44.00 -14.78 8.07
CA ASP A 214 45.31 -14.62 8.74
C ASP A 214 45.90 -15.95 9.24
N ALA A 215 45.08 -16.98 9.47
CA ALA A 215 45.53 -18.30 9.91
C ALA A 215 46.13 -19.16 8.77
N ASP A 216 45.84 -18.83 7.52
CA ASP A 216 46.29 -19.58 6.33
C ASP A 216 47.59 -19.00 5.71
N LYS A 217 48.17 -17.95 6.32
CA LYS A 217 49.45 -17.34 5.92
C LYS A 217 50.62 -17.66 6.85
N ALA A 218 50.41 -18.53 7.84
CA ALA A 218 51.41 -18.88 8.85
C ALA A 218 51.85 -20.35 8.80
N ASN A 219 51.68 -21.02 7.66
CA ASN A 219 52.16 -22.39 7.44
C ASN A 219 52.95 -22.51 6.13
#